data_AF-A0A6V8EYX1-F1
#
_entry.id   AF-A0A6V8EYX1-F1
#
_cell.length_a   1.000
_cell.length_b   1.000
_cell.length_c   1.000
_cell.angle_alpha   90.00
_cell.angle_beta   90.00
_cell.angle_gamma   90.00
#
_symmetry.space_group_name_H-M   'P 1'
#
loop_
_entity.id
_entity.type
_entity.pdbx_description
1 polymer ?
#
loop_
_entity_poly.entity_id
_entity_poly.type
_entity_poly.pdbx_seq_one_letter_code
_entity_poly.pdbx_strand_id
1 'polypeptide(L)'
;DTDDAGVTGSEIFSDMLRHMMAPLLIGMVFGAMWQLTVMPRIDTFVPNPVHGAFAIYLVTSPLIYKLLIGLDMSRAGEYAMGFAVTACCLSMVWMFGTSSVYLAGFLPAIAWLFISSFWLQFEFPPFRYGLWHGMAVNVGAFGGSVLAFIYF
;
A
#
# COMPACT_ATOMS: atom_id res chain seq x y z
N ASP A 1 8.05 6.63 40.04
CA ASP A 1 6.91 6.86 39.15
C ASP A 1 7.38 7.13 37.76
N THR A 2 7.55 6.06 36.99
CA THR A 2 7.58 6.14 35.53
C THR A 2 6.13 6.33 35.10
N ASP A 3 5.80 7.51 34.57
CA ASP A 3 4.54 7.73 33.87
C ASP A 3 4.47 6.74 32.69
N ASP A 4 3.87 5.57 32.95
CA ASP A 4 3.28 4.72 31.91
C ASP A 4 2.09 5.50 31.33
N ALA A 5 2.38 6.51 30.52
CA ALA A 5 1.42 7.09 29.61
C ALA A 5 1.13 6.01 28.55
N GLY A 6 0.29 5.04 28.92
CA GLY A 6 -0.15 4.00 28.00
C GLY A 6 -0.82 4.63 26.78
N VAL A 7 -0.43 4.18 25.59
CA VAL A 7 -1.01 4.63 24.32
C VAL A 7 -2.53 4.50 24.41
N THR A 8 -3.22 5.62 24.19
CA THR A 8 -4.67 5.68 24.31
C THR A 8 -5.34 4.98 23.11
N GLY A 9 -6.54 4.44 23.31
CA GLY A 9 -7.29 3.81 22.21
C GLY A 9 -7.58 4.77 21.05
N SER A 10 -7.69 6.07 21.32
CA SER A 10 -7.83 7.12 20.30
C SER A 10 -6.59 7.28 19.42
N GLU A 11 -5.39 7.19 20.00
CA GLU A 11 -4.12 7.27 19.25
C GLU A 11 -3.97 6.05 18.33
N ILE A 12 -4.25 4.85 18.85
CA ILE A 12 -4.23 3.62 18.05
C ILE A 12 -5.21 3.70 16.88
N PHE A 13 -6.42 4.23 17.12
CA PHE A 13 -7.42 4.39 16.06
C PHE A 13 -6.98 5.41 15.01
N SER A 14 -6.39 6.53 15.44
CA SER A 14 -5.81 7.54 14.53
C SER A 14 -4.72 6.94 13.66
N ASP A 15 -3.80 6.19 14.24
CA ASP A 15 -2.71 5.53 13.53
C ASP A 15 -3.20 4.43 12.60
N MET A 16 -4.25 3.70 12.99
CA MET A 16 -4.92 2.73 12.11
C MET A 16 -5.47 3.43 10.86
N LEU A 17 -6.16 4.55 11.03
CA LEU A 17 -6.66 5.32 9.89
C LEU A 17 -5.52 5.83 9.00
N ARG A 18 -4.46 6.36 9.62
CA ARG A 18 -3.34 7.00 8.91
C ARG A 18 -2.43 6.01 8.18
N HIS A 19 -2.13 4.87 8.80
CA HIS A 19 -1.10 3.95 8.31
C HIS A 19 -1.67 2.65 7.71
N MET A 20 -2.89 2.25 8.07
CA MET A 20 -3.57 1.13 7.42
C MET A 20 -4.56 1.60 6.37
N MET A 21 -5.54 2.41 6.77
CA MET A 21 -6.69 2.71 5.90
C MET A 21 -6.33 3.67 4.77
N ALA A 22 -5.58 4.74 5.04
CA ALA A 22 -5.23 5.70 4.00
C ALA A 22 -4.42 5.06 2.85
N PRO A 23 -3.32 4.31 3.09
CA PRO A 23 -2.61 3.62 2.02
C PRO A 23 -3.46 2.59 1.26
N LEU A 24 -4.32 1.85 1.98
CA LEU A 24 -5.27 0.91 1.37
C LEU A 24 -6.23 1.62 0.42
N LEU A 25 -6.85 2.71 0.86
CA LEU A 25 -7.81 3.48 0.06
C LEU A 25 -7.14 4.18 -1.12
N ILE A 26 -5.93 4.71 -0.94
CA ILE A 26 -5.13 5.27 -2.04
C ILE A 26 -4.86 4.18 -3.08
N GLY A 27 -4.43 3.00 -2.65
CA GLY A 27 -4.25 1.85 -3.53
C GLY A 27 -5.53 1.51 -4.28
N MET A 28 -6.66 1.45 -3.57
CA MET A 28 -7.98 1.17 -4.15
C MET A 28 -8.35 2.16 -5.25
N VAL A 29 -8.19 3.46 -5.00
CA VAL A 29 -8.45 4.50 -5.99
C VAL A 29 -7.50 4.36 -7.18
N PHE A 30 -6.21 4.12 -6.96
CA PHE A 30 -5.23 4.01 -8.03
C PHE A 30 -5.45 2.76 -8.90
N GLY A 31 -5.76 1.62 -8.28
CA GLY A 31 -6.12 0.39 -8.99
C GLY A 31 -7.41 0.54 -9.79
N ALA A 32 -8.44 1.16 -9.22
CA ALA A 32 -9.69 1.46 -9.93
C ALA A 32 -9.43 2.39 -11.12
N MET A 33 -8.67 3.48 -10.93
CA MET A 33 -8.31 4.38 -12.03
C MET A 33 -7.59 3.65 -13.16
N TRP A 34 -6.62 2.79 -12.85
CA TRP A 34 -5.92 2.02 -13.87
C TRP A 34 -6.84 1.03 -14.59
N GLN A 35 -7.71 0.35 -13.84
CA GLN A 35 -8.72 -0.55 -14.41
C GLN A 35 -9.65 0.16 -15.40
N LEU A 36 -10.06 1.40 -15.12
CA LEU A 36 -10.99 2.14 -15.97
C LEU A 36 -10.31 2.86 -17.15
N THR A 37 -9.04 3.25 -16.98
CA THR A 37 -8.34 4.10 -17.95
C THR A 37 -7.28 3.39 -18.78
N VAL A 38 -6.68 2.30 -18.29
CA VAL A 38 -5.59 1.62 -19.02
C VAL A 38 -6.03 0.25 -19.52
N MET A 39 -6.65 -0.57 -18.67
CA MET A 39 -7.05 -1.94 -19.07
C MET A 39 -7.94 -2.02 -20.32
N PRO A 40 -8.87 -1.08 -20.60
CA PRO A 40 -9.66 -1.12 -21.83
C PRO A 40 -8.90 -0.77 -23.10
N ARG A 41 -7.63 -0.33 -22.98
CA ARG A 41 -6.78 0.15 -24.09
C ARG A 41 -5.60 -0.78 -24.39
N ILE A 42 -5.46 -1.86 -23.63
CA ILE A 42 -4.37 -2.84 -23.79
C ILE A 42 -4.96 -4.24 -23.93
N ASP A 43 -4.38 -5.04 -24.82
CA ASP A 43 -4.75 -6.45 -25.00
C ASP A 43 -3.80 -7.39 -24.23
N THR A 44 -2.93 -6.83 -23.37
CA THR A 44 -1.94 -7.56 -22.58
C THR A 44 -2.36 -7.66 -21.12
N PHE A 45 -1.95 -8.75 -20.47
CA PHE A 45 -2.20 -8.94 -19.03
C PHE A 45 -1.41 -7.94 -18.17
N VAL A 46 -0.22 -7.53 -18.62
CA VAL A 46 0.63 -6.54 -17.94
C VAL A 46 0.84 -5.30 -18.81
N PRO A 47 1.00 -4.12 -18.20
CA PRO A 47 0.87 -3.82 -16.77
C PRO A 47 -0.59 -3.87 -16.28
N ASN A 48 -0.85 -4.71 -15.26
CA ASN A 48 -2.17 -4.81 -14.65
C ASN A 48 -2.43 -3.64 -13.66
N PRO A 49 -3.66 -3.52 -13.11
CA PRO A 49 -4.02 -2.41 -12.21
C PRO A 49 -3.11 -2.23 -10.99
N VAL A 50 -2.57 -3.32 -10.44
CA VAL A 50 -1.66 -3.25 -9.29
C VAL A 50 -0.31 -2.65 -9.69
N HIS A 51 0.22 -2.99 -10.86
CA HIS A 51 1.43 -2.35 -11.41
C HIS A 51 1.20 -0.84 -11.59
N GLY A 52 0.03 -0.48 -12.13
CA GLY A 52 -0.39 0.90 -12.27
C GLY A 52 -0.41 1.65 -10.95
N ALA A 53 -1.05 1.06 -9.94
CA ALA A 53 -1.12 1.65 -8.61
C ALA A 53 0.26 1.83 -7.97
N PHE A 54 1.16 0.85 -8.11
CA PHE A 54 2.54 0.99 -7.65
C PHE A 54 3.28 2.12 -8.36
N ALA A 55 3.15 2.24 -9.68
CA ALA A 55 3.80 3.30 -10.45
C ALA A 55 3.28 4.69 -10.03
N ILE A 56 1.97 4.87 -9.96
CA ILE A 56 1.35 6.14 -9.54
C ILE A 56 1.77 6.49 -8.10
N TYR A 57 1.75 5.50 -7.20
CA TYR A 57 2.13 5.71 -5.80
C TYR A 57 3.60 6.05 -5.64
N LEU A 58 4.51 5.39 -6.37
CA LEU A 58 5.93 5.69 -6.29
C LEU A 58 6.24 7.11 -6.78
N VAL A 59 5.58 7.57 -7.85
CA VAL A 59 5.71 8.95 -8.34
C VAL A 59 5.17 9.95 -7.30
N THR A 60 4.06 9.61 -6.64
CA THR A 60 3.42 10.46 -5.64
C THR A 60 3.96 10.25 -4.22
N SER A 61 4.95 9.37 -4.03
CA SER A 61 5.41 8.95 -2.71
C SER A 61 6.00 10.07 -1.85
N PRO A 62 6.66 11.12 -2.38
CA PRO A 62 7.13 12.24 -1.55
C PRO A 62 5.96 13.01 -0.92
N LEU A 63 4.86 13.19 -1.67
CA LEU A 63 3.66 13.84 -1.15
C LEU A 63 3.00 12.96 -0.08
N ILE A 64 2.87 11.66 -0.36
CA ILE A 64 2.27 10.72 0.57
C ILE A 64 3.11 10.59 1.84
N TYR A 65 4.44 10.60 1.74
CA TYR A 65 5.34 10.64 2.88
C TYR A 65 5.09 11.86 3.76
N LYS A 66 4.98 13.05 3.15
CA LYS A 66 4.68 14.29 3.88
C LYS A 66 3.34 14.23 4.61
N LEU A 67 2.31 13.67 3.97
CA LEU A 67 0.96 13.60 4.53
C LEU A 67 0.83 12.53 5.62
N LEU A 68 1.29 11.32 5.34
CA LEU A 68 1.03 10.15 6.19
C LEU A 68 2.12 9.89 7.21
N ILE A 69 3.35 10.35 7.00
CA ILE A 69 4.45 10.16 7.96
C ILE A 69 4.78 11.48 8.65
N GLY A 70 4.94 12.56 7.88
CA GLY A 70 5.17 13.90 8.45
C GLY A 70 6.55 14.09 9.10
N LEU A 71 7.50 13.20 8.80
CA LEU A 71 8.90 13.31 9.18
C LEU A 71 9.67 14.21 8.17
N ASP A 72 10.95 14.47 8.47
CA ASP A 72 11.81 15.30 7.63
C ASP A 72 11.89 14.78 6.17
N MET A 73 11.60 15.68 5.22
CA MET A 73 11.61 15.40 3.78
C MET A 73 12.97 14.95 3.26
N SER A 74 14.08 15.22 3.96
CA SER A 74 15.41 14.68 3.63
C SER A 74 15.42 13.14 3.59
N ARG A 75 14.50 12.49 4.32
CA ARG A 75 14.38 11.02 4.41
C ARG A 75 13.25 10.45 3.56
N ALA A 76 12.58 11.25 2.74
CA ALA A 76 11.52 10.77 1.84
C ALA A 76 12.03 9.69 0.86
N GLY A 77 13.31 9.71 0.51
CA GLY A 77 13.96 8.68 -0.30
C GLY A 77 13.99 7.31 0.37
N GLU A 78 14.19 7.24 1.69
CA GLU A 78 14.16 5.97 2.45
C GLU A 78 12.77 5.34 2.38
N TYR A 79 11.73 6.16 2.52
CA TYR A 79 10.34 5.74 2.40
C TYR A 79 10.02 5.22 1.00
N ALA A 80 10.40 5.97 -0.04
CA ALA A 80 10.21 5.57 -1.43
C ALA A 80 10.95 4.26 -1.75
N MET A 81 12.16 4.08 -1.22
CA MET A 81 12.94 2.85 -1.37
C MET A 81 12.25 1.65 -0.69
N GLY A 82 11.73 1.82 0.53
CA GLY A 82 10.95 0.79 1.21
C GLY A 82 9.71 0.38 0.41
N PHE A 83 8.98 1.37 -0.10
CA PHE A 83 7.83 1.11 -0.97
C PHE A 83 8.24 0.38 -2.27
N ALA A 84 9.32 0.83 -2.92
CA ALA A 84 9.81 0.25 -4.16
C ALA A 84 10.22 -1.22 -4.00
N VAL A 85 10.81 -1.61 -2.86
CA VAL A 85 11.13 -3.01 -2.58
C VAL A 85 9.87 -3.87 -2.61
N THR A 86 8.81 -3.47 -1.88
CA THR A 86 7.53 -4.19 -1.90
C THR A 86 6.92 -4.21 -3.29
N ALA A 87 6.88 -3.05 -3.96
CA ALA A 87 6.29 -2.90 -5.29
C ALA A 87 6.98 -3.79 -6.33
N CYS A 88 8.32 -3.82 -6.37
CA CYS A 88 9.07 -4.65 -7.31
C CYS A 88 8.86 -6.14 -7.04
N CYS A 89 8.95 -6.57 -5.77
CA CYS A 89 8.72 -7.96 -5.39
C CYS A 89 7.33 -8.44 -5.79
N LEU A 90 6.29 -7.68 -5.44
CA LEU A 90 4.92 -8.06 -5.76
C LEU A 90 4.60 -7.91 -7.25
N SER A 91 5.18 -6.93 -7.95
CA SER A 91 5.05 -6.80 -9.41
C SER A 91 5.51 -8.06 -10.13
N MET A 92 6.67 -8.62 -9.75
CA MET A 92 7.15 -9.87 -10.34
C MET A 92 6.14 -11.01 -10.14
N VAL A 93 5.56 -11.13 -8.94
CA VAL A 93 4.55 -12.16 -8.66
C VAL A 93 3.26 -11.89 -9.44
N TRP A 94 2.88 -10.64 -9.65
CA TRP A 94 1.72 -10.23 -10.45
C TRP A 94 1.87 -10.47 -11.95
N MET A 95 3.02 -10.92 -12.45
CA MET A 95 3.21 -11.32 -13.84
C MET A 95 2.69 -12.74 -14.15
N PHE A 96 2.43 -13.57 -13.13
CA PHE A 96 2.08 -15.00 -13.29
C PHE A 96 0.58 -15.30 -13.46
N GLY A 97 -0.24 -14.31 -13.84
CA GLY A 97 -1.65 -14.53 -14.19
C GLY A 97 -2.53 -14.92 -13.00
N THR A 98 -3.40 -15.93 -13.19
CA THR A 98 -4.40 -16.33 -12.18
C THR A 98 -3.78 -16.79 -10.86
N SER A 99 -2.62 -17.45 -10.90
CA SER A 99 -1.91 -17.91 -9.70
C SER A 99 -1.45 -16.75 -8.81
N SER A 100 -1.29 -15.55 -9.37
CA SER A 100 -0.90 -14.35 -8.63
C SER A 100 -1.93 -13.93 -7.58
N VAL A 101 -3.22 -14.29 -7.74
CA VAL A 101 -4.25 -13.95 -6.74
C VAL A 101 -3.92 -14.55 -5.37
N TYR A 102 -3.38 -15.77 -5.33
CA TYR A 102 -3.00 -16.41 -4.07
C TYR A 102 -1.72 -15.82 -3.49
N LEU A 103 -0.64 -15.76 -4.29
CA LEU A 103 0.69 -15.36 -3.81
C LEU A 103 0.87 -13.84 -3.66
N ALA A 104 0.23 -13.04 -4.51
CA ALA A 104 0.36 -11.58 -4.51
C ALA A 104 -0.88 -10.85 -3.97
N GLY A 105 -2.06 -11.48 -3.99
CA GLY A 105 -3.26 -10.94 -3.36
C GLY A 105 -3.41 -11.40 -1.92
N PHE A 106 -3.70 -12.69 -1.73
CA PHE A 106 -4.11 -13.26 -0.44
C PHE A 106 -3.00 -13.31 0.61
N LEU A 107 -1.82 -13.87 0.28
CA LEU A 107 -0.72 -13.96 1.24
C LEU A 107 -0.26 -12.57 1.73
N PRO A 108 -0.07 -11.56 0.87
CA PRO A 108 0.29 -10.22 1.32
C PRO A 108 -0.82 -9.55 2.12
N ALA A 109 -2.10 -9.82 1.84
CA ALA A 109 -3.21 -9.31 2.65
C ALA A 109 -3.17 -9.87 4.08
N ILE A 110 -2.96 -11.18 4.24
CA ILE A 110 -2.82 -11.80 5.58
C ILE A 110 -1.59 -11.24 6.28
N ALA A 111 -0.43 -11.23 5.61
CA ALA A 111 0.80 -10.72 6.18
C ALA A 111 0.63 -9.25 6.61
N TRP A 112 -0.01 -8.44 5.79
CA TRP A 112 -0.30 -7.05 6.09
C TRP A 112 -1.20 -6.89 7.32
N LEU A 113 -2.30 -7.63 7.43
CA LEU A 113 -3.19 -7.58 8.60
C LEU A 113 -2.47 -8.01 9.88
N PHE A 114 -1.68 -9.08 9.80
CA PHE A 114 -0.90 -9.58 10.94
C PHE A 114 0.20 -8.62 11.36
N ILE A 115 0.94 -8.04 10.41
CA ILE A 115 1.96 -7.02 10.69
C ILE A 115 1.31 -5.80 11.33
N SER A 116 0.17 -5.37 10.80
CA SER A 116 -0.52 -4.16 11.26
C SER A 116 -1.03 -4.26 12.71
N SER A 117 -1.47 -5.44 13.15
CA SER A 117 -1.94 -5.64 14.53
C SER A 117 -0.83 -5.40 15.57
N PHE A 118 0.43 -5.59 15.17
CA PHE A 118 1.60 -5.34 16.02
C PHE A 118 2.23 -3.96 15.75
N TRP A 119 2.35 -3.57 14.48
CA TRP A 119 3.10 -2.39 14.06
C TRP A 119 2.45 -1.06 14.45
N LEU A 120 1.14 -1.04 14.68
CA LEU A 120 0.44 0.16 15.18
C LEU A 120 0.94 0.66 16.55
N GLN A 121 1.71 -0.15 17.28
CA GLN A 121 2.20 0.19 18.61
C GLN A 121 3.59 0.86 18.59
N PHE A 122 4.19 1.04 17.40
CA PHE A 122 5.59 1.47 17.29
C PHE A 122 5.77 2.58 16.25
N GLU A 123 6.70 3.48 16.54
CA GLU A 123 7.26 4.39 15.54
C GLU A 123 8.42 3.72 14.80
N PHE A 124 8.42 3.81 13.47
CA PHE A 124 9.41 3.16 12.63
C PHE A 124 10.25 4.13 11.79
N PRO A 125 11.45 3.72 11.34
CA PRO A 125 12.14 4.45 10.29
C PRO A 125 11.30 4.49 9.00
N PRO A 126 11.40 5.55 8.17
CA PRO A 126 10.64 5.75 6.94
C PRO A 126 10.61 4.52 6.01
N PHE A 127 11.73 3.80 5.88
CA PHE A 127 11.82 2.59 5.07
C PHE A 127 10.78 1.53 5.44
N ARG A 128 10.56 1.29 6.73
CA ARG A 128 9.59 0.28 7.19
C ARG A 128 8.15 0.73 6.93
N TYR A 129 7.84 2.01 7.11
CA TYR A 129 6.55 2.55 6.66
C TYR A 129 6.34 2.36 5.16
N GLY A 130 7.38 2.55 4.35
CA GLY A 130 7.34 2.28 2.91
C GLY A 130 6.97 0.83 2.59
N LEU A 131 7.62 -0.14 3.26
CA LEU A 131 7.31 -1.56 3.11
C LEU A 131 5.84 -1.86 3.45
N TRP A 132 5.40 -1.34 4.60
CA TRP A 132 4.06 -1.55 5.14
C TRP A 132 2.96 -0.95 4.27
N HIS A 133 3.13 0.32 3.88
CA HIS A 133 2.23 1.00 2.96
C HIS A 133 2.22 0.35 1.58
N GLY A 134 3.35 -0.21 1.12
CA GLY A 134 3.42 -0.99 -0.12
C GLY A 134 2.48 -2.19 -0.14
N MET A 135 2.38 -2.93 0.96
CA MET A 135 1.45 -4.05 1.07
C MET A 135 -0.01 -3.57 1.11
N ALA A 136 -0.30 -2.49 1.83
CA ALA A 136 -1.63 -1.89 1.85
C ALA A 136 -2.08 -1.44 0.45
N VAL A 137 -1.21 -0.75 -0.30
CA VAL A 137 -1.48 -0.30 -1.66
C VAL A 137 -1.73 -1.47 -2.60
N ASN A 138 -0.96 -2.55 -2.47
CA ASN A 138 -1.19 -3.78 -3.23
C ASN A 138 -2.60 -4.35 -3.02
N VAL A 139 -2.99 -4.54 -1.76
CA VAL A 139 -4.30 -5.09 -1.39
C VAL A 139 -5.42 -4.18 -1.86
N GLY A 140 -5.26 -2.87 -1.61
CA GLY A 140 -6.19 -1.84 -2.02
C GLY A 140 -6.38 -1.83 -3.53
N ALA A 141 -5.29 -1.78 -4.29
CA ALA A 141 -5.32 -1.72 -5.75
C ALA A 141 -5.99 -2.94 -6.37
N PHE A 142 -5.70 -4.14 -5.88
CA PHE A 142 -6.39 -5.34 -6.30
C PHE A 142 -7.90 -5.23 -6.03
N GLY A 143 -8.30 -4.91 -4.80
CA GLY A 143 -9.71 -4.74 -4.44
C GLY A 143 -10.43 -3.67 -5.26
N GLY A 144 -9.81 -2.50 -5.43
CA GLY A 144 -10.35 -1.39 -6.21
C GLY A 144 -10.51 -1.72 -7.69
N SER A 145 -9.54 -2.44 -8.28
CA SER A 145 -9.65 -2.89 -9.67
C SER A 145 -10.76 -3.91 -9.87
N VAL A 146 -10.94 -4.86 -8.93
CA VAL A 146 -12.02 -5.86 -9.01
C VAL A 146 -13.38 -5.18 -8.90
N LEU A 147 -13.54 -4.25 -7.95
CA LEU A 147 -14.76 -3.46 -7.82
C LEU A 147 -15.03 -2.65 -9.09
N ALA A 148 -14.02 -1.96 -9.62
CA ALA A 148 -14.17 -1.18 -10.84
C ALA A 148 -14.58 -2.05 -12.03
N PHE A 149 -13.97 -3.21 -12.19
CA PHE A 149 -14.30 -4.17 -13.27
C PHE A 149 -15.71 -4.75 -13.16
N ILE A 150 -16.23 -4.94 -11.95
CA ILE A 150 -17.57 -5.50 -11.74
C ILE A 150 -18.66 -4.45 -11.99
N TYR A 151 -18.42 -3.20 -11.60
CA TYR A 151 -19.47 -2.17 -11.54
C TYR A 151 -19.46 -1.15 -12.68
N PHE A 152 -18.41 -1.10 -13.50
CA PHE A 152 -18.26 -0.14 -14.61
C PHE A 152 -17.70 -0.82 -15.86
#